data_AF-A0A0N4VYM9-F1
#
_entry.id   AF-A0A0N4VYM9-F1
#
_cell.length_a   1.000
_cell.length_b   1.000
_cell.length_c   1.000
_cell.angle_alpha   90.00
_cell.angle_beta   90.00
_cell.angle_gamma   90.00
#
_symmetry.space_group_name_H-M   'P 1'
#
loop_
_entity.id
_entity.type
_entity.pdbx_description
1 polymer ?
#
loop_
_entity_poly.entity_id
_entity_poly.type
_entity_poly.pdbx_seq_one_letter_code
_entity_poly.pdbx_strand_id
1 'polypeptide(L)'
;MFTFFNGLFRLFTPFIIIFLDLQLPSFGRKIQFIGALVIEAIFFGIIILLVSLGYDYNHTAVTILVIITIMINDCVFWINIVQITTQRYPTVIRSIAFGSLHSIKHIGSIVCLLFVTPLLTSWTVGAFVIPEILIVVTLVIGFFLQPETKGKALMDQMVEANYGRLENELPRALIRLAAGHKVAQMEAREKYRKDFEAAQAAKRAGQDVSSPWE
;
A
#
# COMPACT_ATOMS: atom_id res chain seq x y z
N MET A 1 14.79 -5.33 33.06
CA MET A 1 14.86 -6.62 32.32
C MET A 1 14.16 -6.52 30.96
N PHE A 2 12.89 -6.10 30.89
CA PHE A 2 12.13 -5.90 29.65
C PHE A 2 12.85 -5.02 28.61
N THR A 3 13.40 -3.86 29.02
CA THR A 3 14.10 -2.93 28.12
C THR A 3 15.36 -3.55 27.47
N PHE A 4 16.07 -4.40 28.21
CA PHE A 4 17.27 -5.07 27.72
C PHE A 4 16.93 -6.15 26.70
N PHE A 5 15.96 -7.02 27.01
CA PHE A 5 15.49 -8.04 26.07
C PHE A 5 14.86 -7.42 24.81
N ASN A 6 14.11 -6.33 24.97
CA ASN A 6 13.55 -5.58 23.85
C ASN A 6 14.67 -5.02 22.95
N GLY A 7 15.69 -4.39 23.55
CA GLY A 7 16.87 -3.91 22.80
C GLY A 7 17.62 -5.03 22.05
N LEU A 8 17.80 -6.18 22.69
CA LEU A 8 18.48 -7.33 22.10
C LEU A 8 17.70 -7.90 20.91
N PHE A 9 16.40 -8.15 21.07
CA PHE A 9 15.55 -8.63 19.97
C PHE A 9 15.50 -7.63 18.82
N ARG A 10 15.43 -6.33 19.13
CA ARG A 10 15.41 -5.27 18.12
C ARG A 10 16.72 -5.19 17.34
N LEU A 11 17.85 -5.57 17.94
CA LEU A 11 19.14 -5.63 17.25
C LEU A 11 19.16 -6.78 16.22
N PHE A 12 18.69 -7.97 16.60
CA PHE A 12 18.77 -9.17 15.77
C PHE A 12 17.68 -9.25 14.69
N THR A 13 16.48 -8.74 14.98
CA THR A 13 15.34 -8.82 14.06
C THR A 13 15.62 -8.24 12.67
N PRO A 14 16.27 -7.06 12.51
CA PRO A 14 16.68 -6.55 11.20
C PRO A 14 17.58 -7.52 10.43
N PHE A 15 18.57 -8.14 11.08
CA PHE A 15 19.48 -9.08 10.43
C PHE A 15 18.73 -10.32 9.94
N ILE A 16 17.81 -10.86 10.75
CA ILE A 16 16.96 -12.00 10.36
C ILE A 16 16.08 -11.63 9.18
N ILE A 17 15.44 -10.46 9.21
CA ILE A 17 14.56 -10.01 8.11
C ILE A 17 15.35 -9.78 6.83
N ILE A 18 16.53 -9.16 6.91
CA ILE A 18 17.42 -8.96 5.75
C ILE A 18 17.86 -10.32 5.18
N PHE A 19 18.26 -11.25 6.03
CA PHE A 19 18.67 -12.59 5.61
C PHE A 19 17.52 -13.33 4.91
N LEU A 20 16.32 -13.33 5.49
CA LEU A 20 15.12 -13.93 4.89
C LEU A 20 14.74 -13.25 3.58
N ASP A 21 14.88 -11.92 3.50
CA ASP A 21 14.58 -11.14 2.30
C ASP A 21 15.53 -11.45 1.14
N LEU A 22 16.81 -11.71 1.43
CA LEU A 22 17.82 -12.12 0.44
C LEU A 22 17.65 -13.57 -0.02
N GLN A 23 17.31 -14.48 0.90
CA GLN A 23 17.18 -15.92 0.59
C GLN A 23 15.85 -16.26 -0.09
N LEU A 24 14.77 -15.56 0.22
CA LEU A 24 13.43 -15.86 -0.28
C LEU A 24 12.94 -14.75 -1.23
N PRO A 25 12.97 -14.98 -2.57
CA PRO A 25 12.51 -13.97 -3.54
C PRO A 25 11.03 -13.63 -3.38
N SER A 26 10.22 -14.58 -2.90
CA SER A 26 8.80 -14.39 -2.59
C SER A 26 8.51 -13.65 -1.29
N PHE A 27 9.51 -13.45 -0.41
CA PHE A 27 9.33 -12.80 0.89
C PHE A 27 9.28 -11.27 0.75
N GLY A 28 8.20 -10.78 0.16
CA GLY A 28 7.91 -9.36 -0.06
C GLY A 28 7.50 -8.61 1.20
N ARG A 29 7.43 -7.28 1.10
CA ARG A 29 7.05 -6.41 2.23
C ARG A 29 5.60 -6.58 2.61
N LYS A 30 4.72 -6.91 1.66
CA LYS A 30 3.31 -7.19 1.96
C LYS A 30 3.15 -8.47 2.79
N ILE A 31 3.89 -9.52 2.44
CA ILE A 31 3.84 -10.81 3.17
C ILE A 31 4.41 -10.67 4.57
N GLN A 32 5.53 -9.95 4.72
CA GLN A 32 6.11 -9.65 6.04
C GLN A 32 5.13 -8.91 6.95
N PHE A 33 4.37 -7.96 6.41
CA PHE A 33 3.37 -7.20 7.16
C PHE A 33 2.16 -8.05 7.56
N ILE A 34 1.59 -8.78 6.60
CA ILE A 34 0.45 -9.66 6.87
C ILE A 34 0.85 -10.75 7.87
N GLY A 35 2.01 -11.38 7.65
CA GLY A 35 2.52 -12.43 8.54
C GLY A 35 2.73 -11.92 9.96
N ALA A 36 3.29 -10.73 10.14
CA ALA A 36 3.45 -10.12 11.45
C ALA A 36 2.11 -9.89 12.15
N LEU A 37 1.13 -9.32 11.44
CA LEU A 37 -0.21 -9.06 12.00
C LEU A 37 -1.00 -10.34 12.31
N VAL A 38 -0.88 -11.39 11.48
CA VAL A 38 -1.51 -12.68 11.76
C VAL A 38 -0.94 -13.30 13.03
N ILE A 39 0.39 -13.30 13.17
CA ILE A 39 1.05 -13.82 14.37
C ILE A 39 0.61 -13.02 15.60
N GLU A 40 0.54 -11.69 15.49
CA GLU A 40 0.09 -10.80 16.56
C GLU A 40 -1.36 -11.09 16.99
N ALA A 41 -2.27 -11.24 16.02
CA ALA A 41 -3.67 -11.59 16.27
C ALA A 41 -3.83 -12.96 16.94
N ILE A 42 -3.03 -13.96 16.54
CA ILE A 42 -3.04 -15.28 17.20
C ILE A 42 -2.62 -15.15 18.67
N PHE A 43 -1.56 -14.39 18.96
CA PHE A 43 -1.11 -14.20 20.35
C PHE A 43 -2.13 -13.43 21.20
N PHE A 44 -2.73 -12.36 20.67
CA PHE A 44 -3.80 -11.65 21.37
C PHE A 44 -5.05 -12.52 21.55
N GLY A 45 -5.42 -13.33 20.57
CA GLY A 45 -6.49 -14.32 20.69
C GLY A 45 -6.25 -15.33 21.82
N ILE A 46 -5.02 -15.82 21.98
CA ILE A 46 -4.63 -16.70 23.10
C ILE A 46 -4.71 -15.94 24.44
N ILE A 47 -4.27 -14.68 24.49
CA ILE A 47 -4.37 -13.85 25.70
C ILE A 47 -5.84 -13.65 26.09
N ILE A 48 -6.71 -13.31 25.14
CA ILE A 48 -8.16 -13.16 25.36
C ILE A 48 -8.76 -14.47 25.88
N LEU A 49 -8.39 -15.61 25.30
CA LEU A 49 -8.84 -16.92 25.76
C LEU A 49 -8.41 -17.18 27.22
N LEU A 50 -7.14 -16.95 27.55
CA LEU A 50 -6.63 -17.15 28.92
C LEU A 50 -7.35 -16.26 29.94
N VAL A 51 -7.53 -14.97 29.63
CA VAL A 51 -8.25 -14.05 30.52
C VAL A 51 -9.73 -14.43 30.63
N SER A 52 -10.35 -14.90 29.55
CA SER A 52 -11.75 -15.34 29.54
C SER A 52 -11.98 -16.65 30.32
N LEU A 53 -10.95 -17.50 30.42
CA LEU A 53 -10.96 -18.72 31.25
C LEU A 53 -10.76 -18.42 32.75
N GLY A 54 -10.61 -17.15 33.14
CA GLY A 54 -10.50 -16.73 34.52
C GLY A 54 -9.06 -16.60 35.05
N TYR A 55 -8.05 -16.65 34.19
CA TYR A 55 -6.69 -16.30 34.60
C TYR A 55 -6.58 -14.79 34.82
N ASP A 56 -5.97 -14.40 35.94
CA ASP A 56 -5.67 -12.99 36.20
C ASP A 56 -4.76 -12.42 35.10
N TYR A 57 -5.02 -11.17 34.71
CA TYR A 57 -4.19 -10.47 33.73
C TYR A 57 -2.73 -10.29 34.20
N ASN A 58 -2.48 -10.33 35.51
CA ASN A 58 -1.15 -10.29 36.12
C ASN A 58 -0.43 -11.65 36.13
N HIS A 59 -1.10 -12.73 35.71
CA HIS A 59 -0.48 -14.05 35.67
C HIS A 59 0.77 -14.02 34.78
N THR A 60 1.84 -14.68 35.21
CA THR A 60 3.15 -14.64 34.54
C THR A 60 3.06 -15.06 33.07
N ALA A 61 2.24 -16.08 32.76
CA ALA A 61 2.03 -16.53 31.39
C ALA A 61 1.38 -15.45 30.49
N VAL A 62 0.37 -14.74 30.99
CA VAL A 62 -0.31 -13.67 30.24
C VAL A 62 0.65 -12.51 30.01
N THR A 63 1.37 -12.10 31.06
CA THR A 63 2.38 -11.03 30.97
C THR A 63 3.48 -11.36 29.97
N ILE A 64 3.99 -12.60 29.96
CA ILE A 64 5.02 -13.03 29.00
C ILE A 64 4.47 -12.98 27.56
N LEU A 65 3.25 -13.46 27.33
CA LEU A 65 2.63 -13.43 26.00
C LEU A 65 2.42 -11.98 25.51
N VAL A 66 1.93 -11.09 26.37
CA VAL A 66 1.78 -9.67 26.06
C VAL A 66 3.13 -9.04 25.69
N ILE A 67 4.17 -9.33 26.47
CA ILE A 67 5.54 -8.86 26.19
C ILE A 67 6.03 -9.33 24.82
N ILE A 68 5.90 -10.63 24.51
CA ILE A 68 6.31 -11.20 23.23
C ILE A 68 5.55 -10.52 22.08
N THR A 69 4.25 -10.33 22.24
CA THR A 69 3.39 -9.70 21.23
C THR A 69 3.82 -8.27 20.94
N ILE A 70 4.05 -7.46 21.98
CA ILE A 70 4.57 -6.09 21.84
C ILE A 70 5.94 -6.08 21.16
N MET A 71 6.81 -7.04 21.50
CA MET A 71 8.14 -7.13 20.90
C MET A 71 8.07 -7.46 19.40
N ILE A 72 7.17 -8.35 18.99
CA ILE A 72 6.94 -8.65 17.56
C ILE A 72 6.43 -7.42 16.82
N ASN A 73 5.49 -6.67 17.42
CA ASN A 73 4.98 -5.44 16.83
C ASN A 73 6.08 -4.38 16.65
N ASP A 74 6.84 -4.08 17.70
CA ASP A 74 7.90 -3.06 17.65
C ASP A 74 9.11 -3.47 16.78
N CYS A 75 9.37 -4.77 16.60
CA CYS A 75 10.52 -5.24 15.84
C CYS A 75 10.20 -5.58 14.39
N VAL A 76 9.15 -6.39 14.13
CA VAL A 76 8.83 -6.91 12.79
C VAL A 76 7.83 -6.01 12.07
N PHE A 77 6.76 -5.61 12.74
CA PHE A 77 5.74 -4.76 12.12
C PHE A 77 6.28 -3.35 11.88
N TRP A 78 6.93 -2.75 12.89
CA TRP A 78 7.46 -1.39 12.77
C TRP A 78 8.57 -1.26 11.72
N ILE A 79 9.51 -2.21 11.65
CA ILE A 79 10.58 -2.15 10.66
C ILE A 79 10.03 -2.25 9.23
N ASN A 80 8.95 -3.00 9.04
CA ASN A 80 8.27 -3.11 7.75
C ASN A 80 7.67 -1.76 7.33
N ILE A 81 6.97 -1.07 8.24
CA ILE A 81 6.47 0.30 8.02
C ILE A 81 7.62 1.24 7.64
N VAL A 82 8.75 1.17 8.35
CA VAL A 82 9.94 1.99 8.07
C VAL A 82 10.51 1.70 6.68
N GLN A 83 10.61 0.44 6.30
CA GLN A 83 11.11 0.01 4.98
C GLN A 83 10.17 0.48 3.86
N ILE A 84 8.87 0.28 4.00
CA ILE A 84 7.88 0.73 3.02
C ILE A 84 7.90 2.25 2.88
N THR A 85 8.00 2.98 4.01
CA THR A 85 8.09 4.44 4.00
C THR A 85 9.34 4.90 3.26
N THR A 86 10.48 4.25 3.51
CA THR A 86 11.74 4.55 2.83
C THR A 86 11.64 4.30 1.32
N GLN A 87 10.99 3.21 0.92
CA GLN A 87 10.88 2.80 -0.47
C GLN A 87 9.82 3.59 -1.26
N ARG A 88 8.74 4.01 -0.59
CA ARG A 88 7.60 4.68 -1.22
C ARG A 88 7.78 6.19 -1.32
N TYR A 89 8.41 6.80 -0.32
CA TYR A 89 8.59 8.25 -0.27
C TYR A 89 10.00 8.66 -0.74
N PRO A 90 10.11 9.58 -1.71
CA PRO A 90 11.39 10.12 -2.13
C PRO A 90 12.04 10.90 -1.00
N THR A 91 13.37 11.01 -1.06
CA THR A 91 14.23 11.61 -0.02
C THR A 91 13.74 12.98 0.46
N VAL A 92 13.23 13.81 -0.45
CA VAL A 92 12.73 15.17 -0.18
C VAL A 92 11.58 15.21 0.84
N ILE A 93 10.66 14.25 0.81
CA ILE A 93 9.48 14.22 1.69
C ILE A 93 9.54 13.10 2.74
N ARG A 94 10.56 12.24 2.67
CA ARG A 94 10.72 11.07 3.54
C ARG A 94 10.85 11.46 5.01
N SER A 95 11.55 12.55 5.33
CA SER A 95 11.70 13.05 6.70
C SER A 95 10.36 13.49 7.32
N ILE A 96 9.52 14.18 6.54
CA ILE A 96 8.17 14.60 6.96
C ILE A 96 7.26 13.38 7.14
N ALA A 97 7.36 12.39 6.24
CA ALA A 97 6.60 11.14 6.35
C ALA A 97 6.98 10.37 7.63
N PHE A 98 8.27 10.23 7.93
CA PHE A 98 8.73 9.61 9.17
C PHE A 98 8.28 10.38 10.42
N GLY A 99 8.43 11.71 10.42
CA GLY A 99 7.97 12.56 11.53
C GLY A 99 6.49 12.36 11.80
N SER A 100 5.67 12.39 10.76
CA SER A 100 4.21 12.21 10.86
C SER A 100 3.82 10.82 11.36
N LEU A 101 4.47 9.77 10.84
CA LEU A 101 4.23 8.39 11.29
C LEU A 101 4.58 8.21 12.77
N HIS A 102 5.71 8.74 13.22
CA HIS A 102 6.10 8.70 14.62
C HIS A 102 5.15 9.49 15.51
N SER A 103 4.74 10.69 15.10
CA SER A 103 3.77 11.50 15.85
C SER A 103 2.44 10.77 16.01
N ILE A 104 1.90 10.17 14.94
CA ILE A 104 0.65 9.39 15.00
C ILE A 104 0.81 8.18 15.92
N LYS A 105 1.93 7.44 15.83
CA LYS A 105 2.22 6.32 16.74
C LYS A 105 2.15 6.76 18.20
N HIS A 106 2.83 7.87 18.54
CA HIS A 106 2.87 8.36 19.92
C HIS A 106 1.51 8.88 20.41
N ILE A 107 0.75 9.59 19.56
CA ILE A 107 -0.63 9.99 19.87
C ILE A 107 -1.48 8.75 20.14
N GLY A 108 -1.39 7.72 19.29
CA GLY A 108 -2.08 6.45 19.48
C GLY A 108 -1.72 5.78 20.81
N SER A 109 -0.46 5.80 21.22
CA SER A 109 -0.03 5.27 22.53
C SER A 109 -0.64 6.04 23.71
N ILE A 110 -0.70 7.38 23.63
CA ILE A 110 -1.32 8.22 24.67
C ILE A 110 -2.82 7.90 24.79
N VAL A 111 -3.52 7.87 23.65
CA VAL A 111 -4.94 7.53 23.59
C VAL A 111 -5.18 6.12 24.15
N CYS A 112 -4.36 5.15 23.75
CA CYS A 112 -4.43 3.78 24.26
C CYS A 112 -4.32 3.73 25.80
N LEU A 113 -3.35 4.43 26.39
CA LEU A 113 -3.20 4.48 27.86
C LEU A 113 -4.41 5.09 28.56
N LEU A 114 -5.01 6.13 27.99
CA LEU A 114 -6.20 6.79 28.56
C LEU A 114 -7.43 5.88 28.56
N PHE A 115 -7.58 5.01 27.55
CA PHE A 115 -8.74 4.12 27.44
C PHE A 115 -8.51 2.73 28.05
N VAL A 116 -7.34 2.11 27.87
CA VAL A 116 -7.05 0.75 28.34
C VAL A 116 -6.91 0.69 29.86
N THR A 117 -6.29 1.69 30.49
CA THR A 117 -6.10 1.71 31.95
C THR A 117 -7.42 1.62 32.75
N PRO A 118 -8.45 2.45 32.48
CA PRO A 118 -9.75 2.30 33.14
C PRO A 118 -10.53 1.06 32.68
N LEU A 119 -10.24 0.54 31.48
CA LEU A 119 -10.90 -0.67 30.99
C LEU A 119 -10.37 -1.92 31.68
N LEU A 120 -9.09 -1.97 32.04
CA LEU A 120 -8.51 -3.09 32.79
C LEU A 120 -9.18 -3.31 34.15
N THR A 121 -9.68 -2.24 34.79
CA THR A 121 -10.36 -2.31 36.10
C THR A 121 -11.85 -2.57 35.99
N SER A 122 -12.52 -2.10 34.92
CA SER A 122 -13.97 -2.24 34.74
C SER A 122 -14.35 -3.49 33.92
N TRP A 123 -13.61 -3.77 32.84
CA TRP A 123 -13.82 -4.91 31.96
C TRP A 123 -12.50 -5.40 31.37
N THR A 124 -11.80 -6.24 32.14
CA THR A 124 -10.44 -6.72 31.81
C THR A 124 -10.35 -7.43 30.46
N VAL A 125 -11.36 -8.21 30.07
CA VAL A 125 -11.40 -8.86 28.75
C VAL A 125 -11.50 -7.82 27.63
N GLY A 126 -12.31 -6.77 27.83
CA GLY A 126 -12.48 -5.68 26.86
C GLY A 126 -11.18 -4.93 26.54
N ALA A 127 -10.28 -4.80 27.52
CA ALA A 127 -8.96 -4.20 27.33
C ALA A 127 -8.08 -4.95 26.31
N PHE A 128 -8.31 -6.25 26.09
CA PHE A 128 -7.59 -7.04 25.09
C PHE A 128 -8.38 -7.22 23.79
N VAL A 129 -9.72 -7.27 23.86
CA VAL A 129 -10.59 -7.40 22.68
C VAL A 129 -10.53 -6.17 21.77
N ILE A 130 -10.44 -4.96 22.33
CA ILE A 130 -10.38 -3.74 21.52
C ILE A 130 -9.12 -3.68 20.64
N PRO A 131 -7.89 -3.87 21.19
CA PRO A 131 -6.69 -3.99 20.36
C PRO A 131 -6.78 -5.09 19.31
N GLU A 132 -7.35 -6.26 19.64
CA GLU A 132 -7.52 -7.36 18.68
C GLU A 132 -8.40 -6.96 17.49
N ILE A 133 -9.53 -6.27 17.74
CA ILE A 133 -10.37 -5.76 16.65
C ILE A 133 -9.59 -4.78 15.77
N LEU A 134 -8.78 -3.89 16.36
CA LEU A 134 -7.96 -2.94 15.60
C LEU A 134 -6.88 -3.65 14.77
N ILE A 135 -6.27 -4.72 15.28
CA ILE A 135 -5.30 -5.55 14.55
C ILE A 135 -5.99 -6.21 13.36
N VAL A 136 -7.17 -6.83 13.56
CA VAL A 136 -7.93 -7.48 12.48
C VAL A 136 -8.35 -6.48 11.41
N VAL A 137 -8.85 -5.31 11.81
CA VAL A 137 -9.20 -4.22 10.87
C VAL A 137 -7.96 -3.76 10.09
N THR A 138 -6.83 -3.58 10.77
CA THR A 138 -5.56 -3.18 10.13
C THR A 138 -5.06 -4.25 9.17
N LEU A 139 -5.23 -5.52 9.50
CA LEU A 139 -4.87 -6.65 8.64
C LEU A 139 -5.72 -6.67 7.36
N VAL A 140 -7.04 -6.48 7.48
CA VAL A 140 -7.94 -6.41 6.31
C VAL A 140 -7.60 -5.21 5.44
N ILE A 141 -7.46 -4.02 6.03
CA ILE A 141 -7.11 -2.80 5.31
C ILE A 141 -5.75 -2.93 4.65
N GLY A 142 -4.73 -3.41 5.38
CA GLY A 142 -3.39 -3.61 4.87
C GLY A 142 -3.33 -4.66 3.76
N PHE A 143 -4.15 -5.71 3.81
CA PHE A 143 -4.24 -6.69 2.74
C PHE A 143 -4.63 -6.04 1.39
N PHE A 144 -5.55 -5.07 1.40
CA PHE A 144 -6.00 -4.40 0.18
C PHE A 144 -5.13 -3.19 -0.19
N LEU A 145 -4.74 -2.36 0.77
CA LEU A 145 -4.09 -1.08 0.51
C LEU A 145 -2.57 -1.17 0.44
N GLN A 146 -1.95 -2.18 1.03
CA GLN A 146 -0.50 -2.24 1.12
C GLN A 146 0.12 -2.68 -0.22
N PRO A 147 0.91 -1.80 -0.87
CA PRO A 147 1.57 -2.13 -2.11
C PRO A 147 2.75 -3.07 -1.84
N GLU A 148 3.00 -3.99 -2.77
CA GLU A 148 4.27 -4.72 -2.78
C GLU A 148 5.36 -3.78 -3.32
N THR A 149 6.40 -3.57 -2.50
CA THR A 149 7.52 -2.67 -2.79
C THR A 149 8.83 -3.41 -3.06
N LYS A 150 8.88 -4.73 -2.82
CA LYS A 150 10.07 -5.54 -3.17
C LYS A 150 10.28 -5.56 -4.68
N GLY A 151 11.52 -5.30 -5.12
CA GLY A 151 11.93 -5.33 -6.52
C GLY A 151 11.52 -4.11 -7.35
N LYS A 152 10.90 -3.10 -6.76
CA LYS A 152 10.61 -1.83 -7.45
C LYS A 152 11.76 -0.84 -7.24
N ALA A 153 12.08 -0.07 -8.27
CA ALA A 153 13.10 0.96 -8.19
C ALA A 153 12.77 1.98 -7.09
N LEU A 154 13.78 2.37 -6.33
CA LEU A 154 13.66 3.41 -5.32
C LEU A 154 13.41 4.74 -6.03
N MET A 155 12.38 5.48 -5.63
CA MET A 155 12.17 6.85 -6.12
C MET A 155 13.22 7.75 -5.46
N ASP A 156 14.31 8.06 -6.16
CA ASP A 156 15.40 8.86 -5.61
C ASP A 156 15.09 10.36 -5.65
N GLN A 157 14.36 10.83 -6.67
CA GLN A 157 13.96 12.23 -6.80
C GLN A 157 12.48 12.42 -7.18
N MET A 158 11.87 13.53 -6.72
CA MET A 158 10.49 13.92 -7.11
C MET A 158 10.31 14.03 -8.63
N VAL A 159 11.39 14.32 -9.36
CA VAL A 159 11.39 14.44 -10.83
C VAL A 159 11.10 13.09 -11.48
N GLU A 160 11.70 11.99 -11.00
CA GLU A 160 11.43 10.62 -11.50
C GLU A 160 9.97 10.18 -11.24
N ALA A 161 9.37 10.61 -10.14
CA ALA A 161 7.95 10.32 -9.86
C ALA A 161 7.01 10.98 -10.89
N ASN A 162 7.36 12.19 -11.33
CA ASN A 162 6.62 12.88 -12.39
C ASN A 162 6.91 12.29 -13.78
N TYR A 163 8.16 11.89 -14.07
CA TYR A 163 8.51 11.24 -15.34
C TYR A 163 7.86 9.86 -15.50
N GLY A 164 7.83 9.01 -14.46
CA GLY A 164 7.14 7.72 -14.54
C GLY A 164 5.62 7.85 -14.73
N ARG A 165 5.02 8.95 -14.24
CA ARG A 165 3.62 9.28 -14.53
C ARG A 165 3.45 9.76 -15.98
N LEU A 166 4.38 10.58 -16.47
CA LEU A 166 4.41 11.07 -17.84
C LEU A 166 4.59 9.92 -18.85
N GLU A 167 5.47 8.97 -18.56
CA GLU A 167 5.75 7.79 -19.40
C GLU A 167 4.54 6.84 -19.48
N ASN A 168 3.75 6.72 -18.42
CA ASN A 168 2.49 5.96 -18.45
C ASN A 168 1.36 6.69 -19.18
N GLU A 169 1.39 8.02 -19.25
CA GLU A 169 0.39 8.82 -19.98
C GLU A 169 0.74 9.01 -21.47
N LEU A 170 2.03 8.97 -21.82
CA LEU A 170 2.55 9.03 -23.18
C LEU A 170 1.92 8.02 -24.16
N PRO A 171 1.83 6.71 -23.85
CA PRO A 171 1.19 5.74 -24.75
C PRO A 171 -0.31 6.01 -24.89
N ARG A 172 -0.99 6.49 -23.83
CA ARG A 172 -2.42 6.85 -23.91
C ARG A 172 -2.63 8.10 -24.77
N ALA A 173 -1.76 9.10 -24.66
CA ALA A 173 -1.81 10.31 -25.47
C ALA A 173 -1.52 9.99 -26.94
N LEU A 174 -0.52 9.16 -27.23
CA LEU A 174 -0.20 8.69 -28.58
C LEU A 174 -1.33 7.85 -29.20
N ILE A 175 -1.95 6.95 -28.44
CA ILE A 175 -3.12 6.18 -28.90
C ILE A 175 -4.30 7.12 -29.21
N ARG A 176 -4.56 8.12 -28.37
CA ARG A 176 -5.60 9.13 -28.62
C ARG A 176 -5.31 9.97 -29.86
N LEU A 177 -4.06 10.38 -30.06
CA LEU A 177 -3.64 11.13 -31.25
C LEU A 177 -3.78 10.28 -32.53
N ALA A 178 -3.33 9.02 -32.48
CA ALA A 178 -3.45 8.08 -33.58
C ALA A 178 -4.91 7.78 -33.92
N ALA A 179 -5.77 7.64 -32.90
CA ALA A 179 -7.21 7.49 -33.09
C ALA A 179 -7.84 8.74 -33.75
N GLY A 180 -7.46 9.94 -33.29
CA GLY A 180 -7.92 11.20 -33.89
C GLY A 180 -7.49 11.35 -35.35
N HIS A 181 -6.25 11.01 -35.68
CA HIS A 181 -5.75 11.07 -37.06
C HIS A 181 -6.46 10.06 -37.98
N LYS A 182 -6.77 8.86 -37.47
CA LYS A 182 -7.53 7.84 -38.21
C LYS A 182 -8.95 8.30 -38.50
N VAL A 183 -9.61 8.98 -37.55
CA VAL A 183 -10.96 9.54 -37.75
C VAL A 183 -10.93 10.66 -38.80
N ALA A 184 -9.99 11.60 -38.71
CA ALA A 184 -9.84 12.66 -39.70
C ALA A 184 -9.56 12.12 -41.12
N GLN A 185 -8.76 11.04 -41.24
CA GLN A 185 -8.54 10.37 -42.53
C GLN A 185 -9.80 9.69 -43.07
N MET A 186 -10.65 9.13 -42.22
CA MET A 186 -11.92 8.54 -42.65
C MET A 186 -12.91 9.61 -43.12
N GLU A 187 -13.03 10.72 -42.41
CA GLU A 187 -13.88 11.86 -42.82
C GLU A 187 -13.44 12.45 -44.15
N ALA A 188 -12.13 12.64 -44.35
CA ALA A 188 -11.58 13.10 -45.62
C ALA A 188 -11.90 12.13 -46.76
N ARG A 189 -11.74 10.82 -46.55
CA ARG A 189 -12.11 9.79 -47.55
C ARG A 189 -13.59 9.78 -47.88
N GLU A 190 -14.45 9.99 -46.88
CA GLU A 190 -15.90 10.02 -47.10
C GLU A 190 -16.31 11.27 -47.89
N LYS A 191 -15.69 12.42 -47.62
CA LYS A 191 -15.86 13.63 -48.41
C LYS A 191 -15.42 13.43 -49.86
N TYR A 192 -14.24 12.85 -50.08
CA TYR A 192 -13.78 12.52 -51.44
C TYR A 192 -14.71 11.54 -52.16
N ARG A 193 -15.28 10.55 -51.47
CA ARG A 193 -16.25 9.63 -52.07
C ARG A 193 -17.52 10.36 -52.50
N LYS A 194 -18.06 11.24 -51.66
CA LYS A 194 -19.24 12.06 -51.99
C LYS A 194 -18.98 13.02 -53.15
N ASP A 195 -17.82 13.67 -53.16
CA ASP A 195 -17.42 14.58 -54.24
C ASP A 195 -17.26 13.81 -55.57
N PHE A 196 -16.71 12.60 -55.53
CA PHE A 196 -16.58 11.72 -56.70
C PHE A 196 -17.93 11.19 -57.20
N GLU A 197 -18.82 10.78 -56.30
CA GLU A 197 -20.20 10.36 -56.65
C GLU A 197 -20.99 11.53 -57.26
N ALA A 198 -20.86 12.74 -56.73
CA ALA A 198 -21.49 13.94 -57.26
C ALA A 198 -20.95 14.30 -58.65
N ALA A 199 -19.62 14.22 -58.86
CA ALA A 199 -19.01 14.45 -60.17
C ALA A 199 -19.48 13.42 -61.21
N GLN A 200 -19.58 12.13 -60.85
CA GLN A 200 -20.12 11.10 -61.74
C GLN A 200 -21.60 11.30 -62.05
N ALA A 201 -22.41 11.71 -61.08
CA ALA A 201 -23.82 11.99 -61.28
C ALA A 201 -24.04 13.18 -62.23
N ALA A 202 -23.26 14.26 -62.06
CA ALA A 202 -23.30 15.43 -62.95
C ALA A 202 -22.87 15.08 -64.38
N LYS A 203 -21.83 14.25 -64.54
CA LYS A 203 -21.37 13.73 -65.83
C LYS A 203 -22.44 12.88 -66.53
N ARG A 204 -23.21 12.07 -65.77
CA ARG A 204 -24.36 11.31 -66.31
C ARG A 204 -25.55 12.21 -66.68
N ALA A 205 -25.70 13.36 -66.03
CA ALA A 205 -26.75 14.35 -66.30
C ALA A 205 -26.39 15.30 -67.47
N GLY A 206 -25.24 15.13 -68.13
CA GLY A 206 -24.83 15.93 -69.28
C GLY A 206 -24.33 17.34 -68.93
N GLN A 207 -23.98 17.59 -67.67
CA GLN A 207 -23.36 18.84 -67.22
C GLN A 207 -21.84 18.71 -67.19
N ASP A 208 -21.14 19.64 -67.83
CA ASP A 208 -19.68 19.68 -67.87
C ASP A 208 -19.17 20.25 -66.54
N VAL A 209 -18.73 19.38 -65.63
CA VAL A 209 -18.21 19.76 -64.32
C VAL A 209 -16.72 19.48 -64.29
N SER A 210 -15.93 20.55 -64.24
CA SER A 210 -14.49 20.47 -63.96
C SER A 210 -14.29 19.91 -62.55
N SER A 211 -13.89 18.64 -62.48
CA SER A 211 -13.44 18.02 -61.23
C SER A 211 -11.99 18.43 -60.97
N PRO A 212 -11.59 18.75 -59.72
CA PRO A 212 -10.19 18.93 -59.34
C PRO A 212 -9.35 17.64 -59.42
N TRP A 213 -9.96 16.51 -59.79
CA TRP A 213 -9.40 15.16 -59.72
C TRP A 213 -9.42 14.41 -61.07
N GLU A 214 -9.80 15.09 -62.16
CA GLU A 214 -9.59 14.59 -63.53
C GLU A 214 -8.17 14.92 -64.02
#